data_AF-A0A222F1F8-F1
#
_entry.id   AF-A0A222F1F8-F1
#
_cell.length_a   1.000
_cell.length_b   1.000
_cell.length_c   1.000
_cell.angle_alpha   90.00
_cell.angle_beta   90.00
_cell.angle_gamma   90.00
#
_symmetry.space_group_name_H-M   'P 1'
#
loop_
_entity.id
_entity.type
_entity.pdbx_description
1 polymer ?
#
loop_
_entity_poly.entity_id
_entity_poly.type
_entity_poly.pdbx_seq_one_letter_code
_entity_poly.pdbx_strand_id
1 'polypeptide(L)'
;MRPADKKNAVTYPKLSGPHICVGAGQQALDLAQKSLQSAAELRGGKLSKADIAAVFEFIAASPGLFDIYRSNYEACGRIHKRQPFVGANKGFFAISVLRFLCFDIVRKVFEPQIKRSDSAWEMEFLHAFSDYITRTADEKFVDSLSDAYRKLAKAHGNGITAVTIANDETIQEIVRRAARKFPKEHLDYVNFSNAVNKALSDKYENYGPSPIKVSEPVIEQFFEAMRDKTKANYFRKMVLGKVRRPVAGL
;
A
#
# COMPACT_ATOMS: atom_id res chain seq x y z
N MET A 1 -21.44 -32.84 -24.88
CA MET A 1 -20.45 -31.77 -24.59
C MET A 1 -20.83 -31.13 -23.26
N ARG A 2 -19.95 -31.16 -22.24
CA ARG A 2 -20.21 -30.47 -20.97
C ARG A 2 -19.78 -29.01 -21.11
N PRO A 3 -20.57 -28.02 -20.65
CA PRO A 3 -20.13 -26.63 -20.60
C PRO A 3 -18.89 -26.55 -19.72
N ALA A 4 -17.76 -26.12 -20.29
CA ALA A 4 -16.56 -25.85 -19.53
C ALA A 4 -16.88 -24.83 -18.44
N ASP A 5 -16.48 -25.16 -17.21
CA ASP A 5 -16.53 -24.28 -16.06
C ASP A 5 -15.90 -22.93 -16.39
N LYS A 6 -16.74 -21.92 -16.67
CA LYS A 6 -16.33 -20.53 -16.65
C LYS A 6 -15.88 -20.25 -15.23
N LYS A 7 -14.58 -20.29 -14.98
CA LYS A 7 -13.98 -19.75 -13.76
C LYS A 7 -14.47 -18.31 -13.64
N ASN A 8 -15.37 -18.06 -12.69
CA ASN A 8 -15.81 -16.71 -12.35
C ASN A 8 -14.56 -15.87 -12.10
N ALA A 9 -14.37 -14.81 -12.89
CA ALA A 9 -13.28 -13.87 -12.69
C ALA A 9 -13.44 -13.30 -11.27
N VAL A 10 -12.46 -13.56 -10.40
CA VAL A 10 -12.48 -13.07 -9.02
C VAL A 10 -12.48 -11.54 -9.07
N THR A 11 -13.56 -10.92 -8.60
CA THR A 11 -13.70 -9.47 -8.51
C THR A 11 -13.25 -9.03 -7.13
N TYR A 12 -12.17 -8.26 -7.07
CA TYR A 12 -11.63 -7.75 -5.82
C TYR A 12 -12.34 -6.46 -5.40
N PRO A 13 -12.62 -6.28 -4.10
CA PRO A 13 -13.24 -5.06 -3.61
C PRO A 13 -12.29 -3.87 -3.85
N LYS A 14 -12.88 -2.76 -4.32
CA LYS A 14 -12.19 -1.48 -4.44
C LYS A 14 -11.84 -0.97 -3.05
N LEU A 15 -10.64 -0.42 -2.90
CA LEU A 15 -10.22 0.16 -1.62
C LEU A 15 -10.90 1.51 -1.39
N SER A 16 -11.22 1.82 -0.13
CA SER A 16 -11.56 3.17 0.28
C SER A 16 -10.29 4.02 0.42
N GLY A 17 -10.37 5.30 0.09
CA GLY A 17 -9.23 6.21 0.22
C GLY A 17 -9.31 7.43 -0.71
N PRO A 18 -8.32 8.34 -0.63
CA PRO A 18 -8.30 9.58 -1.40
C PRO A 18 -8.17 9.36 -2.91
N HIS A 19 -7.73 8.17 -3.36
CA HIS A 19 -7.72 7.79 -4.78
C HIS A 19 -9.13 7.79 -5.40
N ILE A 20 -10.19 7.71 -4.59
CA ILE A 20 -11.57 7.91 -5.06
C ILE A 20 -11.78 9.37 -5.49
N CYS A 21 -11.34 10.32 -4.67
CA CYS A 21 -11.39 11.76 -4.99
C CYS A 21 -10.47 12.11 -6.16
N VAL A 22 -9.31 11.44 -6.27
CA VAL A 22 -8.44 11.53 -7.45
C VAL A 22 -9.19 11.10 -8.70
N GLY A 23 -9.85 9.93 -8.68
CA GLY A 23 -10.61 9.43 -9.82
C GLY A 23 -11.75 10.37 -10.24
N ALA A 24 -12.53 10.88 -9.28
CA ALA A 24 -13.60 11.83 -9.55
C ALA A 24 -13.06 13.16 -10.11
N GLY A 25 -11.95 13.63 -9.56
CA GLY A 25 -11.28 14.83 -10.03
C GLY A 25 -10.69 14.70 -11.43
N GLN A 26 -10.11 13.54 -11.76
CA GLN A 26 -9.64 13.22 -13.11
C GLN A 26 -10.80 13.27 -14.12
N GLN A 27 -11.94 12.67 -13.78
CA GLN A 27 -13.15 12.73 -14.63
C GLN A 27 -13.67 14.15 -14.82
N ALA A 28 -13.62 14.98 -13.77
CA ALA A 28 -14.00 16.39 -13.86
C ALA A 28 -13.05 17.18 -14.77
N LEU A 29 -11.73 16.94 -14.68
CA LEU A 29 -10.75 17.54 -15.58
C LEU A 29 -10.97 17.12 -17.03
N ASP A 30 -11.20 15.83 -17.28
CA ASP A 30 -11.49 15.31 -18.63
C ASP A 30 -12.74 15.95 -19.23
N LEU A 31 -13.79 16.12 -18.42
CA LEU A 31 -15.04 16.78 -18.85
C LEU A 31 -14.82 18.27 -19.14
N ALA A 32 -14.05 18.95 -18.29
CA ALA A 32 -13.72 20.36 -18.48
C ALA A 32 -12.85 20.58 -19.72
N GLN A 33 -11.89 19.69 -19.99
CA GLN A 33 -11.08 19.71 -21.21
C GLN A 33 -11.96 19.55 -22.45
N LYS A 34 -12.83 18.53 -22.49
CA LYS A 34 -13.75 18.31 -23.61
C LYS A 34 -14.69 19.49 -23.84
N SER A 35 -15.22 20.06 -22.75
CA SER A 35 -16.10 21.22 -22.81
C SER A 35 -15.38 22.45 -23.36
N LEU A 36 -14.14 22.70 -22.92
CA LEU A 36 -13.35 23.82 -23.43
C LEU A 36 -12.95 23.66 -24.90
N GLN A 37 -12.58 22.44 -25.31
CA GLN A 37 -12.33 22.12 -26.73
C GLN A 37 -13.56 22.37 -27.59
N SER A 38 -14.73 21.87 -27.17
CA SER A 38 -15.99 22.07 -27.89
C SER A 38 -16.38 23.56 -27.96
N ALA A 39 -16.21 24.31 -26.87
CA ALA A 39 -16.46 25.75 -26.87
C ALA A 39 -15.51 26.53 -27.77
N ALA A 40 -14.23 26.15 -27.84
CA ALA A 40 -13.25 26.77 -28.71
C ALA A 40 -13.58 26.51 -30.19
N GLU A 41 -14.01 25.30 -30.55
CA GLU A 41 -14.46 24.98 -31.91
C GLU A 41 -15.71 25.78 -32.31
N LEU A 42 -16.72 25.82 -31.45
CA LEU A 42 -18.00 26.48 -31.74
C LEU A 42 -17.89 28.01 -31.82
N ARG A 43 -16.95 28.61 -31.09
CA ARG A 43 -16.82 30.07 -30.96
C ARG A 43 -15.65 30.65 -31.76
N GLY A 44 -14.97 29.85 -32.59
CA GLY A 44 -13.82 30.30 -33.38
C GLY A 44 -12.63 30.73 -32.51
N GLY A 45 -12.39 30.02 -31.41
CA GLY A 45 -11.32 30.31 -30.46
C GLY A 45 -9.93 30.20 -31.10
N LYS A 46 -8.97 30.99 -30.59
CA LYS A 46 -7.58 31.00 -31.07
C LYS A 46 -6.69 29.90 -30.49
N LEU A 47 -7.14 29.27 -29.40
CA LEU A 47 -6.40 28.18 -28.76
C LEU A 47 -6.62 26.89 -29.53
N SER A 48 -5.51 26.21 -29.87
CA SER A 48 -5.60 24.90 -30.49
C SER A 48 -6.03 23.84 -29.48
N LYS A 49 -6.52 22.69 -29.97
CA LYS A 49 -6.80 21.53 -29.11
C LYS A 49 -5.57 21.08 -28.33
N ALA A 50 -4.38 21.22 -28.91
CA ALA A 50 -3.12 20.86 -28.30
C ALA A 50 -2.78 21.80 -27.13
N ASP A 51 -2.99 23.11 -27.29
CA ASP A 51 -2.76 24.09 -26.21
C ASP A 51 -3.69 23.81 -25.02
N ILE A 52 -4.96 23.52 -25.32
CA ILE A 52 -5.94 23.16 -24.30
C ILE A 52 -5.51 21.86 -23.59
N ALA A 53 -5.12 20.82 -24.34
CA ALA A 53 -4.67 19.56 -23.75
C ALA A 53 -3.44 19.76 -22.84
N ALA A 54 -2.44 20.53 -23.29
CA ALA A 54 -1.24 20.81 -22.52
C ALA A 54 -1.52 21.49 -21.17
N VAL A 55 -2.48 22.43 -21.13
CA VAL A 55 -2.90 23.09 -19.88
C VAL A 55 -3.56 22.08 -18.93
N PHE A 56 -4.44 21.21 -19.43
CA PHE A 56 -5.10 20.21 -18.59
C PHE A 56 -4.14 19.12 -18.12
N GLU A 57 -3.18 18.70 -18.94
CA GLU A 57 -2.10 17.79 -18.55
C GLU A 57 -1.22 18.41 -17.46
N PHE A 58 -0.88 19.69 -17.58
CA PHE A 58 -0.15 20.44 -16.55
C PHE A 58 -0.93 20.47 -15.22
N ILE A 59 -2.22 20.81 -15.27
CA ILE A 59 -3.08 20.82 -14.07
C ILE A 59 -3.16 19.42 -13.45
N ALA A 60 -3.37 18.38 -14.27
CA ALA A 60 -3.47 17.00 -13.80
C ALA A 60 -2.14 16.47 -13.21
N ALA A 61 -1.00 17.03 -13.63
CA ALA A 61 0.32 16.71 -13.07
C ALA A 61 0.66 17.49 -11.79
N SER A 62 -0.13 18.50 -11.42
CA SER A 62 0.15 19.34 -10.26
C SER A 62 0.10 18.55 -8.95
N PRO A 63 1.18 18.58 -8.14
CA PRO A 63 1.19 17.98 -6.81
C PRO A 63 0.08 18.53 -5.89
N GLY A 64 -0.22 19.82 -6.02
CA GLY A 64 -1.26 20.49 -5.22
C GLY A 64 -2.66 19.93 -5.45
N LEU A 65 -2.91 19.36 -6.63
CA LEU A 65 -4.20 18.75 -6.95
C LEU A 65 -4.45 17.48 -6.12
N PHE A 66 -3.42 16.67 -5.88
CA PHE A 66 -3.54 15.50 -5.01
C PHE A 66 -3.83 15.91 -3.55
N ASP A 67 -3.20 16.98 -3.07
CA ASP A 67 -3.47 17.51 -1.74
C ASP A 67 -4.90 18.06 -1.60
N ILE A 68 -5.44 18.70 -2.65
CA ILE A 68 -6.86 19.09 -2.70
C ILE A 68 -7.76 17.85 -2.59
N TYR A 69 -7.48 16.79 -3.34
CA TYR A 69 -8.27 15.55 -3.27
C TYR A 69 -8.18 14.88 -1.90
N ARG A 70 -7.00 14.86 -1.29
CA ARG A 70 -6.80 14.38 0.09
C ARG A 70 -7.60 15.21 1.08
N SER A 71 -7.54 16.55 0.98
CA SER A 71 -8.30 17.46 1.85
C SER A 71 -9.80 17.26 1.70
N ASN A 72 -10.29 17.10 0.47
CA ASN A 72 -11.71 16.81 0.20
C ASN A 72 -12.13 15.45 0.80
N TYR A 73 -11.29 14.42 0.63
CA TYR A 73 -11.51 13.13 1.26
C TYR A 73 -11.63 13.27 2.79
N GLU A 74 -10.68 13.95 3.42
CA GLU A 74 -10.70 14.22 4.87
C GLU A 74 -11.93 15.02 5.31
N ALA A 75 -12.34 16.03 4.55
CA ALA A 75 -13.54 16.81 4.83
C ALA A 75 -14.82 15.96 4.75
N CYS A 76 -14.97 15.14 3.70
CA CYS A 76 -16.05 14.17 3.59
C CYS A 76 -16.07 13.21 4.79
N GLY A 77 -14.90 12.73 5.21
CA GLY A 77 -14.74 11.89 6.39
C GLY A 77 -15.24 12.51 7.68
N ARG A 78 -14.89 13.77 7.92
CA ARG A 78 -15.34 14.53 9.11
C ARG A 78 -16.84 14.77 9.12
N ILE A 79 -17.48 14.90 7.95
CA ILE A 79 -18.93 15.10 7.82
C ILE A 79 -19.65 13.76 8.08
N HIS A 80 -19.14 12.66 7.55
CA HIS A 80 -19.75 11.34 7.64
C HIS A 80 -19.39 10.57 8.93
N LYS A 81 -19.37 11.22 10.11
CA LYS A 81 -18.94 10.74 11.46
C LYS A 81 -19.44 9.35 11.95
N ARG A 82 -20.14 8.56 11.14
CA ARG A 82 -20.65 7.21 11.47
C ARG A 82 -19.60 6.10 11.39
N GLN A 83 -18.39 6.34 10.88
CA GLN A 83 -17.30 5.36 10.91
C GLN A 83 -15.95 6.00 11.26
N PRO A 84 -15.02 5.27 11.90
CA PRO A 84 -13.65 5.72 12.11
C PRO A 84 -13.01 6.02 10.76
N PHE A 85 -12.84 7.31 10.49
CA PHE A 85 -12.28 7.81 9.26
C PHE A 85 -10.76 7.85 9.38
N VAL A 86 -10.05 7.13 8.53
CA VAL A 86 -8.59 7.07 8.59
C VAL A 86 -8.00 8.24 7.81
N GLY A 87 -7.28 9.11 8.51
CA GLY A 87 -6.59 10.25 7.89
C GLY A 87 -5.56 9.77 6.87
N ALA A 88 -5.61 10.32 5.66
CA ALA A 88 -4.78 9.85 4.55
C ALA A 88 -3.41 10.55 4.50
N ASN A 89 -2.63 10.43 5.57
CA ASN A 89 -1.28 10.98 5.64
C ASN A 89 -0.23 10.02 5.03
N LYS A 90 1.03 10.46 4.91
CA LYS A 90 2.14 9.66 4.36
C LYS A 90 2.31 8.31 5.08
N GLY A 91 2.19 8.30 6.41
CA GLY A 91 2.26 7.09 7.23
C GLY A 91 1.13 6.11 6.92
N PHE A 92 -0.10 6.59 6.78
CA PHE A 92 -1.24 5.75 6.39
C PHE A 92 -1.01 5.05 5.04
N PHE A 93 -0.48 5.75 4.05
CA PHE A 93 -0.17 5.16 2.74
C PHE A 93 0.92 4.10 2.84
N ALA A 94 2.02 4.41 3.52
CA ALA A 94 3.12 3.46 3.72
C ALA A 94 2.61 2.17 4.40
N ILE A 95 1.80 2.31 5.45
CA ILE A 95 1.26 1.16 6.18
C ILE A 95 0.23 0.39 5.39
N SER A 96 -0.62 1.07 4.60
CA SER A 96 -1.56 0.39 3.69
C SER A 96 -0.81 -0.46 2.67
N VAL A 97 0.26 0.08 2.08
CA VAL A 97 1.11 -0.64 1.12
C VAL A 97 1.82 -1.81 1.80
N LEU A 98 2.44 -1.59 2.95
CA LEU A 98 3.15 -2.60 3.71
C LEU A 98 2.23 -3.73 4.16
N ARG A 99 1.00 -3.41 4.56
CA ARG A 99 0.01 -4.39 4.95
C ARG A 99 -0.28 -5.36 3.82
N PHE A 100 -0.38 -4.90 2.58
CA PHE A 100 -0.64 -5.81 1.45
C PHE A 100 0.60 -6.57 1.00
N LEU A 101 1.78 -5.93 1.01
CA LEU A 101 3.01 -6.58 0.56
C LEU A 101 3.59 -7.56 1.57
N CYS A 102 3.51 -7.23 2.86
CA CYS A 102 4.12 -8.01 3.93
C CYS A 102 3.14 -9.00 4.57
N PHE A 103 1.84 -8.94 4.21
CA PHE A 103 0.75 -9.65 4.90
C PHE A 103 1.11 -11.10 5.26
N ASP A 104 1.43 -11.90 4.25
CA ASP A 104 1.62 -13.34 4.46
C ASP A 104 2.93 -13.65 5.17
N ILE A 105 3.95 -12.82 4.97
CA ILE A 105 5.25 -12.99 5.63
C ILE A 105 5.06 -12.71 7.12
N VAL A 106 4.39 -11.61 7.46
CA VAL A 106 4.06 -11.25 8.84
C VAL A 106 3.24 -12.37 9.48
N ARG A 107 2.16 -12.81 8.83
CA ARG A 107 1.32 -13.89 9.38
C ARG A 107 2.02 -15.22 9.51
N LYS A 108 2.91 -15.56 8.60
CA LYS A 108 3.64 -16.82 8.63
C LYS A 108 4.72 -16.82 9.71
N VAL A 109 5.47 -15.73 9.82
CA VAL A 109 6.61 -15.63 10.74
C VAL A 109 6.15 -15.37 12.17
N PHE A 110 5.11 -14.55 12.34
CA PHE A 110 4.60 -14.13 13.65
C PHE A 110 3.25 -14.76 14.01
N GLU A 111 2.90 -15.90 13.41
CA GLU A 111 1.66 -16.62 13.70
C GLU A 111 1.45 -16.83 15.22
N PRO A 112 2.46 -17.23 16.02
CA PRO A 112 2.28 -17.44 17.45
C PRO A 112 1.90 -16.15 18.20
N GLN A 113 2.50 -15.01 17.86
CA GLN A 113 2.21 -13.72 18.46
C GLN A 113 0.80 -13.26 18.08
N ILE A 114 0.47 -13.32 16.78
CA ILE A 114 -0.83 -12.88 16.24
C ILE A 114 -1.99 -13.68 16.85
N LYS A 115 -1.83 -15.00 17.05
CA LYS A 115 -2.86 -15.84 17.69
C LYS A 115 -3.12 -15.49 19.15
N ARG A 116 -2.17 -14.81 19.80
CA ARG A 116 -2.23 -14.43 21.22
C ARG A 116 -2.55 -12.94 21.41
N SER A 117 -2.84 -12.24 20.31
CA SER A 117 -3.16 -10.82 20.28
C SER A 117 -4.43 -10.57 19.46
N ASP A 118 -4.67 -9.31 19.09
CA ASP A 118 -5.71 -8.90 18.16
C ASP A 118 -5.13 -8.51 16.79
N SER A 119 -6.00 -8.03 15.91
CA SER A 119 -5.64 -7.56 14.57
C SER A 119 -4.81 -6.27 14.57
N ALA A 120 -4.70 -5.57 15.69
CA ALA A 120 -3.86 -4.38 15.79
C ALA A 120 -2.37 -4.74 15.86
N TRP A 121 -2.02 -5.96 16.30
CA TRP A 121 -0.63 -6.39 16.42
C TRP A 121 0.14 -6.27 15.10
N GLU A 122 -0.49 -6.74 14.01
CA GLU A 122 0.09 -6.67 12.66
C GLU A 122 0.34 -5.20 12.26
N MET A 123 -0.57 -4.31 12.65
CA MET A 123 -0.45 -2.88 12.35
C MET A 123 0.69 -2.24 13.15
N GLU A 124 0.77 -2.47 14.46
CA GLU A 124 1.84 -1.94 15.30
C GLU A 124 3.22 -2.45 14.86
N PHE A 125 3.31 -3.72 14.47
CA PHE A 125 4.53 -4.28 13.89
C PHE A 125 4.95 -3.54 12.61
N LEU A 126 4.02 -3.31 11.68
CA LEU A 126 4.32 -2.61 10.43
C LEU A 126 4.65 -1.13 10.64
N HIS A 127 4.04 -0.49 11.64
CA HIS A 127 4.41 0.86 12.08
C HIS A 127 5.85 0.90 12.59
N ALA A 128 6.18 0.05 13.54
CA ALA A 128 7.54 -0.06 14.06
C ALA A 128 8.56 -0.40 12.95
N PHE A 129 8.20 -1.29 12.03
CA PHE A 129 9.01 -1.61 10.86
C PHE A 129 9.27 -0.37 10.00
N SER A 130 8.22 0.32 9.59
CA SER A 130 8.31 1.52 8.75
C SER A 130 9.17 2.60 9.40
N ASP A 131 8.93 2.87 10.69
CA ASP A 131 9.65 3.92 11.42
C ASP A 131 11.11 3.55 11.66
N TYR A 132 11.40 2.28 11.96
CA TYR A 132 12.78 1.84 12.16
C TYR A 132 13.56 1.89 10.85
N ILE A 133 13.01 1.34 9.76
CA ILE A 133 13.65 1.36 8.43
C ILE A 133 13.93 2.79 7.98
N THR A 134 12.96 3.69 8.16
CA THR A 134 13.12 5.10 7.81
C THR A 134 14.29 5.73 8.58
N ARG A 135 14.46 5.40 9.86
CA ARG A 135 15.54 5.97 10.68
C ARG A 135 16.92 5.36 10.44
N THR A 136 16.99 4.09 10.03
CA THR A 136 18.24 3.31 10.10
C THR A 136 18.77 2.82 8.77
N ALA A 137 17.91 2.60 7.77
CA ALA A 137 18.29 1.96 6.52
C ALA A 137 17.97 2.80 5.28
N ASP A 138 16.85 3.52 5.28
CA ASP A 138 16.42 4.34 4.13
C ASP A 138 15.52 5.50 4.59
N GLU A 139 16.12 6.68 4.82
CA GLU A 139 15.43 7.92 5.20
C GLU A 139 14.24 8.27 4.31
N LYS A 140 14.32 7.92 3.01
CA LYS A 140 13.30 8.23 2.02
C LYS A 140 12.26 7.13 1.88
N PHE A 141 12.23 6.15 2.77
CA PHE A 141 11.39 4.96 2.63
C PHE A 141 9.90 5.28 2.55
N VAL A 142 9.37 5.96 3.58
CA VAL A 142 7.94 6.35 3.64
C VAL A 142 7.57 7.30 2.51
N ASP A 143 8.45 8.26 2.19
CA ASP A 143 8.23 9.21 1.10
C ASP A 143 8.18 8.50 -0.26
N SER A 144 9.12 7.60 -0.52
CA SER A 144 9.15 6.81 -1.75
C SER A 144 7.91 5.92 -1.90
N LEU A 145 7.45 5.28 -0.82
CA LEU A 145 6.22 4.49 -0.84
C LEU A 145 4.99 5.35 -1.08
N SER A 146 4.90 6.50 -0.42
CA SER A 146 3.79 7.44 -0.60
C SER A 146 3.72 7.95 -2.04
N ASP A 147 4.86 8.33 -2.62
CA ASP A 147 4.94 8.81 -4.00
C ASP A 147 4.61 7.71 -5.03
N ALA A 148 5.10 6.50 -4.82
CA ALA A 148 4.77 5.36 -5.67
C ALA A 148 3.25 5.05 -5.61
N TYR A 149 2.67 5.05 -4.41
CA TYR A 149 1.22 4.88 -4.23
C TYR A 149 0.43 6.01 -4.91
N ARG A 150 0.86 7.27 -4.81
CA ARG A 150 0.21 8.42 -5.47
C ARG A 150 0.19 8.26 -6.99
N LYS A 151 1.30 7.81 -7.58
CA LYS A 151 1.39 7.52 -9.02
C LYS A 151 0.42 6.40 -9.42
N LEU A 152 0.36 5.33 -8.63
CA LEU A 152 -0.59 4.24 -8.82
C LEU A 152 -2.04 4.73 -8.71
N ALA A 153 -2.34 5.59 -7.73
CA ALA A 153 -3.66 6.21 -7.53
C ALA A 153 -4.07 7.09 -8.70
N LYS A 154 -3.13 7.84 -9.28
CA LYS A 154 -3.39 8.61 -10.49
C LYS A 154 -3.69 7.71 -11.70
N ALA A 155 -2.97 6.61 -11.86
CA ALA A 155 -3.15 5.69 -12.99
C ALA A 155 -4.47 4.90 -12.91
N HIS A 156 -4.91 4.51 -11.71
CA HIS A 156 -6.05 3.61 -11.53
C HIS A 156 -7.30 4.26 -10.93
N GLY A 157 -7.20 5.46 -10.36
CA GLY A 157 -8.30 6.19 -9.74
C GLY A 157 -9.09 5.33 -8.75
N ASN A 158 -10.41 5.26 -8.94
CA ASN A 158 -11.32 4.44 -8.12
C ASN A 158 -11.20 2.93 -8.35
N GLY A 159 -10.34 2.49 -9.28
CA GLY A 159 -10.10 1.09 -9.62
C GLY A 159 -9.02 0.42 -8.78
N ILE A 160 -8.38 1.14 -7.84
CA ILE A 160 -7.37 0.53 -6.96
C ILE A 160 -7.99 -0.57 -6.09
N THR A 161 -7.33 -1.72 -6.11
CA THR A 161 -7.58 -2.86 -5.24
C THR A 161 -6.31 -3.24 -4.48
N ALA A 162 -6.42 -4.11 -3.47
CA ALA A 162 -5.26 -4.70 -2.81
C ALA A 162 -4.32 -5.41 -3.80
N VAL A 163 -4.88 -6.04 -4.84
CA VAL A 163 -4.12 -6.73 -5.89
C VAL A 163 -3.33 -5.74 -6.76
N THR A 164 -3.92 -4.57 -7.06
CA THR A 164 -3.24 -3.51 -7.80
C THR A 164 -1.99 -3.05 -7.06
N ILE A 165 -2.09 -2.81 -5.75
CA ILE A 165 -0.94 -2.40 -4.91
C ILE A 165 0.09 -3.52 -4.81
N ALA A 166 -0.35 -4.74 -4.53
CA ALA A 166 0.54 -5.88 -4.33
C ALA A 166 1.32 -6.26 -5.60
N ASN A 167 0.79 -5.93 -6.80
CA ASN A 167 1.41 -6.21 -8.10
C ASN A 167 2.25 -5.07 -8.66
N ASP A 168 2.23 -3.87 -8.06
CA ASP A 168 3.04 -2.77 -8.55
C ASP A 168 4.53 -3.04 -8.32
N GLU A 169 5.31 -3.09 -9.40
CA GLU A 169 6.73 -3.45 -9.35
C GLU A 169 7.58 -2.40 -8.65
N THR A 170 7.21 -1.12 -8.79
CA THR A 170 7.92 0.01 -8.16
C THR A 170 7.78 -0.07 -6.65
N ILE A 171 6.55 -0.24 -6.17
CA ILE A 171 6.21 -0.40 -4.75
C ILE A 171 6.92 -1.64 -4.16
N GLN A 172 6.88 -2.77 -4.85
CA GLN A 172 7.60 -3.98 -4.42
C GLN A 172 9.11 -3.75 -4.31
N GLU A 173 9.72 -3.07 -5.28
CA GLU A 173 11.15 -2.83 -5.30
C GLU A 173 11.59 -1.89 -4.16
N ILE A 174 10.79 -0.87 -3.83
CA ILE A 174 11.06 0.01 -2.68
C ILE A 174 11.15 -0.81 -1.38
N VAL A 175 10.15 -1.67 -1.13
CA VAL A 175 10.12 -2.53 0.07
C VAL A 175 11.29 -3.52 0.10
N ARG A 176 11.59 -4.18 -1.02
CA ARG A 176 12.73 -5.12 -1.12
C ARG A 176 14.07 -4.43 -0.96
N ARG A 177 14.23 -3.22 -1.51
CA ARG A 177 15.46 -2.44 -1.37
C ARG A 177 15.68 -2.08 0.09
N ALA A 178 14.64 -1.65 0.80
CA ALA A 178 14.72 -1.39 2.23
C ALA A 178 15.14 -2.63 3.03
N ALA A 179 14.51 -3.79 2.77
CA ALA A 179 14.88 -5.05 3.42
C ALA A 179 16.32 -5.52 3.10
N ARG A 180 16.85 -5.20 1.91
CA ARG A 180 18.24 -5.49 1.53
C ARG A 180 19.26 -4.54 2.17
N LYS A 181 18.89 -3.27 2.35
CA LYS A 181 19.71 -2.27 3.03
C LYS A 181 19.78 -2.49 4.54
N PHE A 182 18.75 -3.13 5.12
CA PHE A 182 18.78 -3.50 6.53
C PHE A 182 20.01 -4.40 6.79
N PRO A 183 20.90 -4.02 7.73
CA PRO A 183 22.10 -4.80 8.04
C PRO A 183 21.80 -6.24 8.46
N LYS A 184 22.83 -7.08 8.48
CA LYS A 184 22.71 -8.51 8.85
C LYS A 184 23.45 -8.85 10.14
N GLU A 185 23.85 -7.85 10.91
CA GLU A 185 24.55 -8.10 12.17
C GLU A 185 23.52 -8.41 13.27
N HIS A 186 23.91 -9.29 14.19
CA HIS A 186 23.05 -9.69 15.30
C HIS A 186 22.50 -8.48 16.08
N LEU A 187 23.34 -7.46 16.29
CA LEU A 187 22.97 -6.25 17.03
C LEU A 187 21.83 -5.48 16.36
N ASP A 188 21.75 -5.47 15.03
CA ASP A 188 20.68 -4.78 14.30
C ASP A 188 19.33 -5.45 14.48
N TYR A 189 19.30 -6.79 14.47
CA TYR A 189 18.07 -7.53 14.72
C TYR A 189 17.62 -7.39 16.19
N VAL A 190 18.55 -7.33 17.14
CA VAL A 190 18.25 -7.00 18.54
C VAL A 190 17.64 -5.60 18.66
N ASN A 191 18.26 -4.59 18.05
CA ASN A 191 17.76 -3.22 18.08
C ASN A 191 16.38 -3.09 17.43
N PHE A 192 16.15 -3.78 16.32
CA PHE A 192 14.84 -3.84 15.67
C PHE A 192 13.79 -4.53 16.55
N SER A 193 14.12 -5.70 17.11
CA SER A 193 13.25 -6.42 18.05
C SER A 193 12.85 -5.53 19.24
N ASN A 194 13.81 -4.79 19.81
CA ASN A 194 13.54 -3.86 20.90
C ASN A 194 12.61 -2.71 20.48
N ALA A 195 12.80 -2.16 19.28
CA ALA A 195 11.91 -1.12 18.76
C ALA A 195 10.47 -1.62 18.55
N VAL A 196 10.31 -2.81 17.99
CA VAL A 196 9.00 -3.46 17.83
C VAL A 196 8.37 -3.76 19.19
N ASN A 197 9.14 -4.36 20.10
CA ASN A 197 8.65 -4.71 21.44
C ASN A 197 8.26 -3.50 22.25
N LYS A 198 8.94 -2.36 22.07
CA LYS A 198 8.53 -1.08 22.66
C LYS A 198 7.16 -0.64 22.13
N ALA A 199 6.96 -0.61 20.82
CA ALA A 199 5.67 -0.24 20.23
C ALA A 199 4.53 -1.17 20.72
N LEU A 200 4.79 -2.47 20.81
CA LEU A 200 3.84 -3.44 21.35
C LEU A 200 3.58 -3.23 22.85
N SER A 201 4.62 -2.96 23.65
CA SER A 201 4.47 -2.66 25.07
C SER A 201 3.63 -1.41 25.31
N ASP A 202 3.88 -0.35 24.53
CA ASP A 202 3.13 0.90 24.62
C ASP A 202 1.66 0.68 24.22
N LYS A 203 1.40 -0.14 23.19
CA LYS A 203 0.04 -0.47 22.73
C LYS A 203 -0.77 -1.30 23.72
N TYR A 204 -0.17 -2.37 24.24
CA TYR A 204 -0.86 -3.37 25.08
C TYR A 204 -0.62 -3.16 26.57
N GLU A 205 0.03 -2.05 26.94
CA GLU A 205 0.41 -1.70 28.32
C GLU A 205 1.15 -2.84 29.03
N ASN A 206 2.01 -3.57 28.29
CA ASN A 206 2.68 -4.78 28.75
C ASN A 206 4.20 -4.67 28.65
N TYR A 207 4.83 -4.20 29.72
CA TYR A 207 6.27 -3.91 29.77
C TYR A 207 7.13 -5.14 30.17
N GLY A 208 6.53 -6.19 30.72
CA GLY A 208 7.22 -7.42 31.13
C GLY A 208 7.44 -8.44 30.00
N PRO A 209 7.96 -9.65 30.33
CA PRO A 209 7.99 -10.77 29.40
C PRO A 209 6.58 -11.10 28.91
N SER A 210 6.41 -11.23 27.60
CA SER A 210 5.09 -11.41 27.00
C SER A 210 5.15 -12.25 25.73
N PRO A 211 4.20 -13.17 25.50
CA PRO A 211 4.21 -14.02 24.32
C PRO A 211 3.81 -13.28 23.03
N ILE A 212 3.40 -12.01 23.12
CA ILE A 212 3.15 -11.15 21.96
C ILE A 212 4.42 -10.43 21.48
N LYS A 213 5.50 -10.47 22.27
CA LYS A 213 6.79 -9.87 21.91
C LYS A 213 7.55 -10.75 20.92
N VAL A 214 8.44 -10.12 20.17
CA VAL A 214 9.26 -10.75 19.13
C VAL A 214 10.70 -10.88 19.59
N SER A 215 11.35 -11.98 19.25
CA SER A 215 12.78 -12.19 19.49
C SER A 215 13.57 -12.03 18.20
N GLU A 216 14.88 -11.82 18.35
CA GLU A 216 15.81 -11.64 17.25
C GLU A 216 15.77 -12.74 16.18
N PRO A 217 15.74 -14.05 16.51
CA PRO A 217 15.70 -15.10 15.47
C PRO A 217 14.44 -15.04 14.60
N VAL A 218 13.32 -14.57 15.14
CA VAL A 218 12.06 -14.41 14.41
C VAL A 218 12.11 -13.18 13.50
N ILE A 219 12.77 -12.11 13.95
CA ILE A 219 13.04 -10.92 13.12
C ILE A 219 13.95 -11.27 11.95
N GLU A 220 15.00 -12.05 12.18
CA GLU A 220 15.90 -12.50 11.11
C GLU A 220 15.11 -13.27 10.03
N GLN A 221 14.27 -14.24 10.43
CA GLN A 221 13.40 -14.98 9.51
C GLN A 221 12.47 -14.06 8.70
N PHE A 222 11.93 -13.00 9.32
CA PHE A 222 11.12 -12.01 8.62
C PHE A 222 11.93 -11.30 7.53
N PHE A 223 13.13 -10.80 7.84
CA PHE A 223 13.97 -10.11 6.86
C PHE A 223 14.47 -11.03 5.75
N GLU A 224 14.81 -12.29 6.06
CA GLU A 224 15.15 -13.29 5.05
C GLU A 224 13.99 -13.54 4.08
N ALA A 225 12.76 -13.69 4.60
CA ALA A 225 11.58 -13.88 3.78
C ALA A 225 11.25 -12.65 2.91
N MET A 226 11.49 -11.44 3.41
CA MET A 226 11.32 -10.18 2.68
C MET A 226 12.35 -10.01 1.55
N ARG A 227 13.58 -10.48 1.76
CA ARG A 227 14.67 -10.43 0.75
C ARG A 227 14.47 -11.45 -0.37
N ASP A 228 13.80 -12.58 -0.08
CA ASP A 228 13.55 -13.66 -1.04
C ASP A 228 12.38 -13.33 -1.99
N LYS A 229 12.68 -13.08 -3.27
CA LYS A 229 11.69 -12.79 -4.32
C LYS A 229 10.59 -13.85 -4.46
N THR A 230 10.85 -15.10 -4.07
CA THR A 230 9.90 -16.22 -4.20
C THR A 230 8.96 -16.34 -2.98
N LYS A 231 9.34 -15.74 -1.85
CA LYS A 231 8.59 -15.74 -0.59
C LYS A 231 7.93 -14.39 -0.28
N ALA A 232 8.44 -13.30 -0.86
CA ALA A 232 8.07 -11.92 -0.53
C ALA A 232 6.65 -11.48 -0.94
N ASN A 233 5.80 -12.35 -1.49
CA ASN A 233 4.45 -11.96 -1.91
C ASN A 233 3.51 -13.18 -2.09
N TYR A 234 2.97 -13.71 -0.99
CA TYR A 234 2.07 -14.88 -1.01
C TYR A 234 0.61 -14.50 -1.31
N PHE A 235 0.25 -13.22 -1.23
CA PHE A 235 -1.04 -12.67 -1.65
C PHE A 235 -1.28 -13.08 -3.09
N ARG A 236 -0.24 -13.00 -3.93
CA ARG A 236 -0.20 -13.53 -5.30
C ARG A 236 -0.54 -15.02 -5.42
N LYS A 237 -0.03 -15.89 -4.53
CA LYS A 237 -0.31 -17.34 -4.57
C LYS A 237 -1.74 -17.67 -4.18
N MET A 238 -2.30 -16.95 -3.19
CA MET A 238 -3.69 -17.12 -2.78
C MET A 238 -4.69 -16.50 -3.77
N VAL A 239 -4.36 -15.35 -4.35
CA VAL A 239 -5.19 -14.56 -5.30
C VAL A 239 -5.16 -15.13 -6.72
N LEU A 240 -4.02 -15.65 -7.18
CA LEU A 240 -3.83 -16.11 -8.57
C LEU A 240 -3.70 -17.63 -8.71
N GLY A 241 -3.72 -18.39 -7.63
CA GLY A 241 -3.80 -19.85 -7.64
C GLY A 241 -2.66 -20.56 -8.41
N LYS A 242 -1.67 -21.08 -7.68
CA LYS A 242 -0.98 -22.30 -8.12
C LYS A 242 -1.49 -23.48 -7.30
N VAL A 243 -2.65 -24.02 -7.69
CA VAL A 243 -2.88 -25.45 -7.53
C VAL A 243 -2.08 -26.14 -8.63
N ARG A 244 -0.85 -26.50 -8.31
CA ARG A 244 -0.25 -27.73 -8.83
C ARG A 244 0.16 -28.51 -7.60
N ARG A 245 -0.71 -29.42 -7.15
CA ARG A 245 -0.21 -30.58 -6.41
C ARG A 245 0.83 -31.23 -7.32
N PRO A 246 2.03 -31.60 -6.84
CA PRO A 246 2.80 -32.59 -7.57
C PRO A 246 1.91 -33.84 -7.63
N VAL A 247 1.64 -34.29 -8.85
CA VAL A 247 1.25 -35.68 -9.06
C VAL A 247 2.45 -36.46 -8.54
N ALA A 248 2.32 -37.03 -7.34
CA ALA A 248 3.23 -38.07 -6.92
C ALA A 248 3.04 -39.19 -7.92
N GLY A 249 4.04 -39.39 -8.78
CA GLY A 249 4.22 -40.66 -9.44
C GLY A 249 4.63 -41.65 -8.35
N LEU A 250 3.73 -42.59 -8.07
CA LEU A 250 3.91 -44.04 -7.92
C LEU A 250 2.56 -44.63 -7.51
#